data_AF-A0A7V5PAF7-F1
#
_entry.id   AF-A0A7V5PAF7-F1
#
_cell.length_a   1.000
_cell.length_b   1.000
_cell.length_c   1.000
_cell.angle_alpha   90.00
_cell.angle_beta   90.00
_cell.angle_gamma   90.00
#
_symmetry.space_group_name_H-M   'P 1'
#
loop_
_entity.id
_entity.type
_entity.pdbx_description
1 polymer ?
#
loop_
_entity_poly.entity_id
_entity_poly.type
_entity_poly.pdbx_seq_one_letter_code
_entity_poly.pdbx_strand_id
1 'polypeptide(L)'
;MKSDYRTLDLRPYQLVHIVAVLGANPGCDAGELDFGSARLNAAVREMRALAYVPVRLRANVTSIYAFQNPGHDEDTEGGATLNTARDLDILQRLGLVPGATMPAIDLFDLLLTAMPTVDDIVGYGEAVPARWAEGPAATADGVAAMGGSDAAEAYRKGVARGLGALFVLRKSEEMARVKQDSAKAMLEAKSLRIRPHHLMCMTCFYGGREGELAPIEEDNLCEAIVAMQRNPEIPVTLVQGPCMICPPCPYYDQAANLCYLHVGIGLRDEKKDTDVLRLLGLDYGDTLPAKDLLALLYERVPSTKLVCGYKDGIERGPSWRICDNPEGSERYRKGRAQGIGVVGQS
;
A
#
# COMPACT_ATOMS: atom_id res chain seq x y z
N MET A 1 -8.00 -8.06 -16.84
CA MET A 1 -8.64 -7.95 -15.51
C MET A 1 -9.73 -9.00 -15.43
N LYS A 2 -9.81 -9.80 -14.36
CA LYS A 2 -10.97 -10.70 -14.17
C LYS A 2 -12.22 -9.81 -14.05
N SER A 3 -13.29 -10.15 -14.76
CA SER A 3 -14.53 -9.36 -14.80
C SER A 3 -15.44 -9.59 -13.59
N ASP A 4 -15.08 -10.53 -12.71
CA ASP A 4 -15.87 -10.88 -11.54
C ASP A 4 -14.97 -10.96 -10.31
N TYR A 5 -15.04 -9.91 -9.49
CA TYR A 5 -14.37 -9.84 -8.21
C TYR A 5 -15.35 -10.23 -7.12
N ARG A 6 -15.14 -11.41 -6.54
CA ARG A 6 -15.80 -11.75 -5.28
C ARG A 6 -15.35 -10.77 -4.21
N THR A 7 -16.30 -10.16 -3.52
CA THR A 7 -16.03 -9.34 -2.33
C THR A 7 -16.09 -10.23 -1.09
N LEU A 8 -15.09 -10.13 -0.23
CA LEU A 8 -15.06 -10.76 1.09
C LEU A 8 -15.68 -9.80 2.10
N ASP A 9 -16.71 -10.25 2.83
CA ASP A 9 -17.24 -9.49 3.95
C ASP A 9 -16.48 -9.86 5.24
N LEU A 10 -15.95 -8.89 5.96
CA LEU A 10 -15.33 -9.07 7.28
C LEU A 10 -15.91 -8.06 8.29
N ARG A 11 -15.89 -8.43 9.56
CA ARG A 11 -16.08 -7.47 10.66
C ARG A 11 -14.76 -6.73 10.93
N PRO A 12 -14.77 -5.42 11.27
CA PRO A 12 -13.55 -4.71 11.64
C PRO A 12 -12.71 -5.42 12.72
N TYR A 13 -13.31 -5.96 13.79
CA TYR A 13 -12.54 -6.69 14.82
C TYR A 13 -11.85 -7.96 14.28
N GLN A 14 -12.35 -8.56 13.21
CA GLN A 14 -11.73 -9.73 12.58
C GLN A 14 -10.38 -9.37 11.94
N LEU A 15 -10.17 -8.12 11.51
CA LEU A 15 -8.87 -7.67 11.02
C LEU A 15 -7.82 -7.70 12.14
N VAL A 16 -8.17 -7.16 13.31
CA VAL A 16 -7.33 -7.17 14.52
C VAL A 16 -7.05 -8.61 14.95
N HIS A 17 -8.08 -9.45 14.96
CA HIS A 17 -7.94 -10.87 15.28
C HIS A 17 -6.95 -11.59 14.36
N ILE A 18 -7.03 -11.39 13.04
CA ILE A 18 -6.09 -11.97 12.08
C ILE A 18 -4.65 -11.58 12.41
N VAL A 19 -4.38 -10.28 12.63
CA VAL A 19 -3.03 -9.80 12.96
C VAL A 19 -2.54 -10.40 14.27
N ALA A 20 -3.40 -10.50 15.28
CA ALA A 20 -3.03 -11.07 16.57
C ALA A 20 -2.72 -12.58 16.47
N VAL A 21 -3.52 -13.35 15.73
CA VAL A 21 -3.27 -14.79 15.47
C VAL A 21 -1.92 -14.98 14.79
N LEU A 22 -1.58 -14.14 13.81
CA LEU A 22 -0.28 -14.16 13.16
C LEU A 22 0.84 -13.84 14.16
N GLY A 23 0.68 -12.84 15.01
CA GLY A 23 1.70 -12.51 16.02
C GLY A 23 1.89 -13.57 17.10
N ALA A 24 0.83 -14.29 17.47
CA ALA A 24 0.89 -15.40 18.41
C ALA A 24 1.59 -16.64 17.83
N ASN A 25 1.60 -16.78 16.50
CA ASN A 25 2.15 -17.96 15.79
C ASN A 25 3.30 -17.56 14.85
N PRO A 26 4.45 -17.14 15.39
CA PRO A 26 5.61 -16.77 14.58
C PRO A 26 6.14 -17.99 13.80
N GLY A 27 6.49 -17.78 12.53
CA GLY A 27 7.04 -18.83 11.67
C GLY A 27 6.00 -19.74 10.99
N CYS A 28 4.73 -19.68 11.40
CA CYS A 28 3.66 -20.42 10.74
C CYS A 28 3.20 -19.72 9.44
N ASP A 29 2.81 -20.51 8.44
CA ASP A 29 2.16 -20.01 7.23
C ASP A 29 0.71 -19.61 7.56
N ALA A 30 0.34 -18.37 7.21
CA ALA A 30 -1.01 -17.86 7.46
C ALA A 30 -2.12 -18.67 6.77
N GLY A 31 -1.83 -19.44 5.73
CA GLY A 31 -2.79 -20.33 5.06
C GLY A 31 -3.11 -21.61 5.85
N GLU A 32 -2.29 -21.95 6.84
CA GLU A 32 -2.41 -23.16 7.67
C GLU A 32 -2.95 -22.87 9.07
N LEU A 33 -3.03 -21.59 9.46
CA LEU A 33 -3.54 -21.17 10.76
C LEU A 33 -5.05 -21.26 10.85
N ASP A 34 -5.54 -21.48 12.08
CA ASP A 34 -6.96 -21.37 12.43
C ASP A 34 -7.25 -20.00 13.06
N PHE A 35 -8.20 -19.29 12.46
CA PHE A 35 -8.71 -17.98 12.87
C PHE A 35 -10.09 -18.10 13.53
N GLY A 36 -10.44 -19.29 14.04
CA GLY A 36 -11.64 -19.52 14.85
C GLY A 36 -12.94 -19.77 14.07
N SER A 37 -12.93 -19.65 12.73
CA SER A 37 -14.07 -20.06 11.92
C SER A 37 -13.67 -20.50 10.51
N ALA A 38 -14.39 -21.49 9.96
CA ALA A 38 -14.15 -21.96 8.60
C ALA A 38 -14.28 -20.84 7.55
N ARG A 39 -15.18 -19.87 7.79
CA ARG A 39 -15.38 -18.72 6.91
C ARG A 39 -14.18 -17.76 6.97
N LEU A 40 -13.70 -17.42 8.17
CA LEU A 40 -12.55 -16.53 8.32
C LEU A 40 -11.26 -17.17 7.78
N ASN A 41 -11.08 -18.47 8.01
CA ASN A 41 -10.00 -19.26 7.42
C ASN A 41 -10.03 -19.24 5.89
N ALA A 42 -11.22 -19.37 5.29
CA ALA A 42 -11.38 -19.28 3.84
C ALA A 42 -11.06 -17.86 3.33
N ALA A 43 -11.50 -16.82 4.03
CA ALA A 43 -11.21 -15.44 3.67
C ALA A 43 -9.70 -15.15 3.71
N VAL A 44 -8.98 -15.59 4.76
CA VAL A 44 -7.52 -15.42 4.86
C VAL A 44 -6.79 -16.14 3.72
N ARG A 45 -7.18 -17.37 3.40
CA ARG A 45 -6.61 -18.09 2.23
C ARG A 45 -6.85 -17.34 0.93
N GLU A 46 -8.03 -16.76 0.74
CA GLU A 46 -8.36 -15.98 -0.46
C GLU A 46 -7.55 -14.67 -0.53
N MET A 47 -7.39 -13.95 0.59
CA MET A 47 -6.53 -12.76 0.67
C MET A 47 -5.05 -13.08 0.41
N ARG A 48 -4.55 -14.25 0.86
CA ARG A 48 -3.21 -14.74 0.54
C ARG A 48 -3.02 -15.02 -0.94
N ALA A 49 -3.99 -15.69 -1.55
CA ALA A 49 -3.93 -16.05 -2.95
C ALA A 49 -4.09 -14.83 -3.87
N LEU A 50 -4.82 -13.81 -3.40
CA LEU A 50 -5.13 -12.61 -4.15
C LEU A 50 -5.08 -11.38 -3.23
N ALA A 51 -3.90 -10.76 -3.12
CA ALA A 51 -3.67 -9.62 -2.23
C ALA A 51 -4.60 -8.42 -2.49
N TYR A 52 -5.14 -8.31 -3.72
CA TYR A 52 -6.07 -7.27 -4.14
C TYR A 52 -7.54 -7.71 -4.10
N VAL A 53 -7.88 -8.85 -3.50
CA VAL A 53 -9.28 -9.23 -3.31
C VAL A 53 -10.02 -8.12 -2.54
N PRO A 54 -11.18 -7.66 -3.01
CA PRO A 54 -11.94 -6.66 -2.29
C PRO A 54 -12.44 -7.19 -0.94
N VAL A 55 -12.16 -6.47 0.13
CA VAL A 55 -12.69 -6.71 1.47
C VAL A 55 -13.63 -5.58 1.82
N ARG A 56 -14.87 -5.93 2.19
CA ARG A 56 -15.88 -5.02 2.69
C ARG A 56 -16.03 -5.16 4.19
N LEU A 57 -15.94 -4.05 4.91
CA LEU A 57 -16.14 -4.03 6.36
C LEU A 57 -17.62 -3.88 6.72
N ARG A 58 -18.17 -4.88 7.41
CA ARG A 58 -19.56 -4.93 7.87
C ARG A 58 -19.59 -4.75 9.38
N ALA A 59 -20.56 -4.01 9.91
CA ALA A 59 -20.69 -3.77 11.35
C ALA A 59 -22.16 -3.78 11.76
N ASN A 60 -22.47 -4.31 12.95
CA ASN A 60 -23.83 -4.36 13.50
C ASN A 60 -24.24 -3.01 14.09
N VAL A 61 -24.66 -2.08 13.23
CA VAL A 61 -25.09 -0.73 13.60
C VAL A 61 -26.59 -0.54 13.37
N THR A 62 -27.24 0.29 14.19
CA THR A 62 -28.69 0.56 14.08
C THR A 62 -29.01 1.89 13.41
N SER A 63 -28.00 2.63 12.98
CA SER A 63 -28.13 3.92 12.31
C SER A 63 -28.59 3.77 10.86
N ILE A 64 -28.53 4.86 10.08
CA ILE A 64 -28.76 4.82 8.62
C ILE A 64 -27.82 3.86 7.87
N TYR A 65 -26.76 3.36 8.53
CA TYR A 65 -25.85 2.33 8.01
C TYR A 65 -26.29 0.89 8.30
N ALA A 66 -27.47 0.65 8.89
CA ALA A 66 -27.94 -0.69 9.28
C ALA A 66 -28.08 -1.69 8.11
N PHE A 67 -28.13 -1.22 6.87
CA PHE A 67 -28.03 -2.08 5.68
C PHE A 67 -26.68 -2.81 5.56
N GLN A 68 -25.69 -2.42 6.37
CA GLN A 68 -24.40 -3.07 6.51
C GLN A 68 -24.35 -4.13 7.61
N ASN A 69 -25.46 -4.41 8.33
CA ASN A 69 -25.47 -5.36 9.43
C ASN A 69 -25.26 -6.79 8.94
N PRO A 70 -24.21 -7.49 9.41
CA PRO A 70 -24.00 -8.90 9.10
C PRO A 70 -24.75 -9.86 10.05
N GLY A 71 -25.36 -9.35 11.13
CA GLY A 71 -25.94 -10.19 12.18
C GLY A 71 -24.90 -10.57 13.24
N HIS A 72 -25.33 -11.33 14.25
CA HIS A 72 -24.54 -11.60 15.47
C HIS A 72 -23.88 -12.98 15.49
N ASP A 73 -23.97 -13.74 14.39
CA ASP A 73 -23.52 -15.15 14.32
C ASP A 73 -22.01 -15.33 14.58
N GLU A 74 -21.22 -14.27 14.41
CA GLU A 74 -19.78 -14.27 14.62
C GLU A 74 -19.31 -13.38 15.77
N ASP A 75 -20.24 -12.81 16.55
CA ASP A 75 -19.87 -12.00 17.69
C ASP A 75 -19.04 -12.83 18.69
N THR A 76 -17.96 -12.24 19.22
CA THR A 76 -17.20 -12.89 20.30
C THR A 76 -17.97 -12.79 21.61
N GLU A 77 -17.55 -13.55 22.62
CA GLU A 77 -18.03 -13.37 23.99
C GLU A 77 -17.86 -11.91 24.46
N GLY A 78 -18.75 -11.47 25.36
CA GLY A 78 -18.89 -10.07 25.81
C GLY A 78 -20.11 -9.32 25.24
N GLY A 79 -20.85 -9.94 24.32
CA GLY A 79 -22.18 -9.51 23.89
C GLY A 79 -22.22 -8.49 22.74
N ALA A 80 -23.42 -8.27 22.19
CA ALA A 80 -23.62 -7.49 20.97
C ALA A 80 -23.09 -6.05 21.07
N THR A 81 -23.35 -5.36 22.17
CA THR A 81 -22.92 -3.96 22.37
C THR A 81 -21.39 -3.82 22.34
N LEU A 82 -20.66 -4.75 22.96
CA LEU A 82 -19.20 -4.75 22.95
C LEU A 82 -18.64 -4.99 21.54
N ASN A 83 -19.21 -5.95 20.81
CA ASN A 83 -18.82 -6.23 19.43
C ASN A 83 -19.06 -5.03 18.50
N THR A 84 -20.22 -4.37 18.63
CA THR A 84 -20.52 -3.15 17.87
C THR A 84 -19.56 -2.00 18.22
N ALA A 85 -19.27 -1.79 19.51
CA ALA A 85 -18.35 -0.73 19.93
C ALA A 85 -16.94 -0.92 19.37
N ARG A 86 -16.37 -2.13 19.49
CA ARG A 86 -15.04 -2.45 18.94
C ARG A 86 -14.98 -2.22 17.43
N ASP A 87 -16.02 -2.63 16.71
CA ASP A 87 -16.07 -2.39 15.27
C ASP A 87 -16.05 -0.90 14.92
N LEU A 88 -16.81 -0.10 15.66
CA LEU A 88 -16.88 1.34 15.45
C LEU A 88 -15.57 2.04 15.84
N ASP A 89 -14.92 1.63 16.92
CA ASP A 89 -13.62 2.18 17.34
C ASP A 89 -12.54 1.88 16.29
N ILE A 90 -12.52 0.67 15.73
CA ILE A 90 -11.62 0.29 14.63
C ILE A 90 -11.93 1.14 13.39
N LEU A 91 -13.18 1.18 12.94
CA LEU A 91 -13.58 1.97 11.76
C LEU A 91 -13.22 3.45 11.92
N GLN A 92 -13.45 4.04 13.09
CA GLN A 92 -13.09 5.42 13.39
C GLN A 92 -11.58 5.66 13.22
N ARG A 93 -10.72 4.78 13.77
CA ARG A 93 -9.25 4.91 13.65
C ARG A 93 -8.76 4.77 12.22
N LEU A 94 -9.39 3.89 11.44
CA LEU A 94 -9.08 3.72 10.02
C LEU A 94 -9.61 4.87 9.15
N GLY A 95 -10.49 5.74 9.70
CA GLY A 95 -11.18 6.77 8.93
C GLY A 95 -12.18 6.18 7.93
N LEU A 96 -12.79 5.03 8.26
CA LEU A 96 -13.71 4.29 7.42
C LEU A 96 -15.12 4.26 8.02
N VAL A 97 -16.10 3.90 7.20
CA VAL A 97 -17.51 3.70 7.60
C VAL A 97 -17.93 2.25 7.32
N PRO A 98 -19.00 1.74 7.96
CA PRO A 98 -19.56 0.44 7.59
C PRO A 98 -19.90 0.41 6.09
N GLY A 99 -19.49 -0.67 5.42
CA GLY A 99 -19.59 -0.87 3.97
C GLY A 99 -18.37 -0.42 3.16
N ALA A 100 -17.38 0.24 3.78
CA ALA A 100 -16.13 0.56 3.12
C ALA A 100 -15.51 -0.71 2.51
N THR A 101 -15.15 -0.64 1.22
CA THR A 101 -14.58 -1.75 0.47
C THR A 101 -13.22 -1.34 -0.09
N MET A 102 -12.18 -2.13 0.20
CA MET A 102 -10.79 -1.85 -0.21
C MET A 102 -10.08 -3.15 -0.61
N PRO A 103 -9.01 -3.09 -1.43
CA PRO A 103 -8.13 -4.24 -1.62
C PRO A 103 -7.60 -4.74 -0.26
N ALA A 104 -7.54 -6.06 -0.05
CA ALA A 104 -7.11 -6.63 1.22
C ALA A 104 -5.75 -6.07 1.69
N ILE A 105 -4.75 -6.03 0.81
CA ILE A 105 -3.42 -5.50 1.15
C ILE A 105 -3.42 -4.04 1.58
N ASP A 106 -4.21 -3.19 0.90
CA ASP A 106 -4.38 -1.78 1.27
C ASP A 106 -5.05 -1.63 2.64
N LEU A 107 -6.07 -2.47 2.91
CA LEU A 107 -6.79 -2.45 4.18
C LEU A 107 -5.90 -2.87 5.35
N PHE A 108 -5.07 -3.90 5.17
CA PHE A 108 -4.11 -4.31 6.20
C PHE A 108 -2.95 -3.32 6.33
N ASP A 109 -2.46 -2.71 5.24
CA ASP A 109 -1.43 -1.66 5.34
C ASP A 109 -1.95 -0.46 6.15
N LEU A 110 -3.20 -0.07 5.89
CA LEU A 110 -3.91 0.96 6.66
C LEU A 110 -4.04 0.58 8.14
N LEU A 111 -4.48 -0.65 8.43
CA LEU A 111 -4.62 -1.14 9.80
C LEU A 111 -3.30 -1.06 10.56
N LEU A 112 -2.23 -1.65 10.01
CA LEU A 112 -0.93 -1.72 10.66
C LEU A 112 -0.32 -0.33 10.86
N THR A 113 -0.58 0.61 9.95
CA THR A 113 -0.10 1.99 10.05
C THR A 113 -0.91 2.83 11.05
N ALA A 114 -2.24 2.76 10.99
CA ALA A 114 -3.12 3.60 11.80
C ALA A 114 -3.30 3.08 13.24
N MET A 115 -3.08 1.77 13.45
CA MET A 115 -3.32 1.10 14.71
C MET A 115 -2.12 0.23 15.10
N PRO A 116 -1.01 0.83 15.58
CA PRO A 116 0.15 0.06 16.04
C PRO A 116 -0.11 -0.72 17.33
N THR A 117 -1.11 -0.34 18.11
CA THR A 117 -1.58 -1.07 19.30
C THR A 117 -3.12 -1.12 19.36
N VAL A 118 -3.63 -2.04 20.17
CA VAL A 118 -5.07 -2.29 20.36
C VAL A 118 -5.45 -2.47 21.83
N ASP A 119 -4.60 -1.99 22.74
CA ASP A 119 -4.75 -2.15 24.20
C ASP A 119 -6.13 -1.68 24.69
N ASP A 120 -6.64 -0.61 24.09
CA ASP A 120 -7.91 0.04 24.45
C ASP A 120 -9.11 -0.44 23.62
N ILE A 121 -8.94 -1.44 22.74
CA ILE A 121 -10.01 -2.06 21.95
C ILE A 121 -10.27 -3.49 22.42
N VAL A 122 -9.23 -4.25 22.77
CA VAL A 122 -9.34 -5.71 23.04
C VAL A 122 -9.63 -6.02 24.52
N GLY A 123 -9.75 -5.00 25.37
CA GLY A 123 -10.19 -5.17 26.75
C GLY A 123 -10.62 -3.89 27.47
N TYR A 124 -10.63 -2.72 26.80
CA TYR A 124 -10.95 -1.39 27.33
C TYR A 124 -10.24 -0.96 28.65
N GLY A 125 -9.33 -1.76 29.21
CA GLY A 125 -8.53 -1.47 30.40
C GLY A 125 -9.20 -1.84 31.75
N GLU A 126 -8.52 -1.54 32.86
CA GLU A 126 -8.94 -1.93 34.23
C GLU A 126 -10.13 -1.13 34.80
N ALA A 127 -10.57 -0.05 34.14
CA ALA A 127 -11.55 0.90 34.66
C ALA A 127 -12.94 0.81 34.00
N VAL A 128 -13.32 -0.35 33.47
CA VAL A 128 -14.57 -0.53 32.71
C VAL A 128 -15.46 -1.55 33.43
N PRO A 129 -16.78 -1.35 33.49
CA PRO A 129 -17.69 -2.31 34.14
C PRO A 129 -17.53 -3.72 33.54
N ALA A 130 -17.61 -4.77 34.37
CA ALA A 130 -17.32 -6.17 34.00
C ALA A 130 -17.87 -6.64 32.63
N ARG A 131 -19.04 -6.15 32.21
CA ARG A 131 -19.63 -6.42 30.88
C ARG A 131 -18.80 -5.93 29.67
N TRP A 132 -17.77 -5.12 29.91
CA TRP A 132 -16.83 -4.57 28.94
C TRP A 132 -15.39 -5.06 29.16
N ALA A 133 -15.13 -5.73 30.28
CA ALA A 133 -13.78 -6.07 30.75
C ALA A 133 -13.25 -7.41 30.24
N GLU A 134 -14.09 -8.23 29.60
CA GLU A 134 -13.73 -9.59 29.21
C GLU A 134 -13.98 -9.82 27.71
N GLY A 135 -12.90 -9.98 26.95
CA GLY A 135 -12.90 -10.90 25.81
C GLY A 135 -12.71 -12.33 26.32
N PRO A 136 -13.04 -13.37 25.54
CA PRO A 136 -13.07 -14.73 26.05
C PRO A 136 -11.70 -15.19 26.58
N ALA A 137 -11.69 -16.10 27.55
CA ALA A 137 -10.45 -16.71 28.04
C ALA A 137 -9.82 -17.60 26.97
N ALA A 138 -8.50 -17.57 26.84
CA ALA A 138 -7.77 -18.45 25.93
C ALA A 138 -8.14 -19.92 26.19
N THR A 139 -8.71 -20.60 25.20
CA THR A 139 -8.93 -22.04 25.26
C THR A 139 -7.60 -22.78 25.15
N ALA A 140 -7.53 -24.02 25.64
CA ALA A 140 -6.34 -24.88 25.65
C ALA A 140 -5.70 -25.10 24.25
N ASP A 141 -6.42 -24.81 23.16
CA ASP A 141 -5.96 -24.92 21.77
C ASP A 141 -5.51 -23.57 21.14
N GLY A 142 -5.33 -22.52 21.94
CA GLY A 142 -4.30 -21.50 21.68
C GLY A 142 -4.68 -20.15 21.07
N VAL A 143 -5.83 -19.95 20.39
CA VAL A 143 -6.10 -18.61 19.78
C VAL A 143 -7.57 -18.20 19.63
N ALA A 144 -8.54 -18.99 20.09
CA ALA A 144 -9.95 -18.72 19.79
C ALA A 144 -10.52 -17.44 20.46
N ALA A 145 -9.78 -16.81 21.35
CA ALA A 145 -10.27 -15.71 22.14
C ALA A 145 -9.14 -15.04 22.89
N MET A 146 -8.44 -14.10 22.28
CA MET A 146 -7.55 -13.26 23.06
C MET A 146 -8.32 -12.00 23.43
N GLY A 147 -8.91 -11.99 24.63
CA GLY A 147 -9.22 -10.76 25.36
C GLY A 147 -8.01 -10.33 26.20
N GLY A 148 -7.90 -9.04 26.52
CA GLY A 148 -6.90 -8.56 27.49
C GLY A 148 -5.46 -8.40 26.96
N SER A 149 -4.49 -8.34 27.88
CA SER A 149 -3.08 -7.97 27.61
C SER A 149 -2.36 -8.90 26.64
N ASP A 150 -2.67 -10.19 26.69
CA ASP A 150 -2.03 -11.20 25.83
C ASP A 150 -2.42 -11.01 24.37
N ALA A 151 -3.67 -10.58 24.12
CA ALA A 151 -4.17 -10.25 22.80
C ALA A 151 -3.47 -9.04 22.19
N ALA A 152 -3.31 -7.99 23.00
CA ALA A 152 -2.65 -6.77 22.57
C ALA A 152 -1.17 -7.01 22.30
N GLU A 153 -0.51 -7.84 23.11
CA GLU A 153 0.87 -8.26 22.86
C GLU A 153 1.01 -9.11 21.60
N ALA A 154 0.12 -10.08 21.39
CA ALA A 154 0.09 -10.86 20.15
C ALA A 154 -0.16 -9.95 18.93
N TYR A 155 -1.07 -8.99 19.03
CA TYR A 155 -1.29 -8.00 17.97
C TYR A 155 -0.02 -7.19 17.68
N ARG A 156 0.68 -6.67 18.70
CA ARG A 156 1.95 -5.95 18.52
C ARG A 156 3.01 -6.80 17.81
N LYS A 157 3.13 -8.08 18.19
CA LYS A 157 4.00 -9.04 17.48
C LYS A 157 3.57 -9.22 16.02
N GLY A 158 2.26 -9.25 15.75
CA GLY A 158 1.71 -9.31 14.41
C GLY A 158 2.06 -8.07 13.58
N VAL A 159 1.90 -6.87 14.14
CA VAL A 159 2.28 -5.60 13.51
C VAL A 159 3.77 -5.58 13.17
N ALA A 160 4.63 -6.03 14.08
CA ALA A 160 6.07 -6.08 13.87
C ALA A 160 6.49 -7.01 12.70
N ARG A 161 5.65 -8.01 12.36
CA ARG A 161 5.88 -8.87 11.19
C ARG A 161 5.47 -8.21 9.85
N GLY A 162 4.72 -7.11 9.90
CA GLY A 162 4.27 -6.36 8.72
C GLY A 162 3.36 -7.15 7.77
N LEU A 163 3.18 -6.61 6.56
CA LEU A 163 2.31 -7.20 5.54
C LEU A 163 2.75 -8.60 5.10
N GLY A 164 4.05 -8.91 5.16
CA GLY A 164 4.59 -10.23 4.81
C GLY A 164 4.12 -11.37 5.74
N ALA A 165 3.54 -11.03 6.90
CA ALA A 165 2.90 -12.04 7.75
C ALA A 165 1.66 -12.64 7.10
N LEU A 166 0.88 -11.80 6.39
CA LEU A 166 -0.38 -12.20 5.77
C LEU A 166 -0.22 -12.45 4.27
N PHE A 167 0.52 -11.61 3.54
CA PHE A 167 0.64 -11.69 2.09
C PHE A 167 1.95 -12.32 1.65
N VAL A 168 1.93 -12.94 0.46
CA VAL A 168 3.15 -13.46 -0.18
C VAL A 168 3.85 -12.31 -0.90
N LEU A 169 4.79 -11.69 -0.21
CA LEU A 169 5.66 -10.66 -0.79
C LEU A 169 6.93 -11.28 -1.36
N ARG A 170 7.59 -10.58 -2.29
CA ARG A 170 8.84 -11.07 -2.86
C ARG A 170 9.92 -11.15 -1.79
N LYS A 171 10.67 -12.26 -1.78
CA LYS A 171 11.84 -12.45 -0.91
C LYS A 171 13.04 -11.65 -1.42
N SER A 172 13.92 -11.25 -0.51
CA SER A 172 15.14 -10.47 -0.83
C SER A 172 16.03 -11.14 -1.88
N GLU A 173 16.21 -12.46 -1.84
CA GLU A 173 16.98 -13.22 -2.83
C GLU A 173 16.39 -13.11 -4.25
N GLU A 174 15.06 -13.20 -4.34
CA GLU A 174 14.35 -13.03 -5.61
C GLU A 174 14.42 -11.58 -6.07
N MET A 175 14.27 -10.60 -5.16
CA MET A 175 14.43 -9.18 -5.47
C MET A 175 15.81 -8.89 -6.04
N ALA A 176 16.88 -9.40 -5.41
CA ALA A 176 18.26 -9.19 -5.87
C ALA A 176 18.50 -9.77 -7.27
N ARG A 177 18.00 -10.99 -7.55
CA ARG A 177 18.07 -11.59 -8.89
C ARG A 177 17.30 -10.76 -9.91
N VAL A 178 16.04 -10.42 -9.62
CA VAL A 178 15.19 -9.62 -10.53
C VAL A 178 15.79 -8.23 -10.73
N LYS A 179 16.38 -7.62 -9.70
CA LYS A 179 17.10 -6.36 -9.77
C LYS A 179 18.25 -6.45 -10.76
N GLN A 180 19.11 -7.46 -10.64
CA GLN A 180 20.24 -7.67 -11.55
C GLN A 180 19.76 -7.82 -13.00
N ASP A 181 18.76 -8.68 -13.24
CA ASP A 181 18.25 -8.96 -14.58
C ASP A 181 17.57 -7.73 -15.20
N SER A 182 16.73 -7.04 -14.43
CA SER A 182 15.97 -5.88 -14.91
C SER A 182 16.83 -4.63 -15.07
N ALA A 183 17.83 -4.42 -14.21
CA ALA A 183 18.84 -3.37 -14.35
C ALA A 183 19.65 -3.55 -15.64
N LYS A 184 20.15 -4.77 -15.89
CA LYS A 184 20.86 -5.10 -17.12
C LYS A 184 19.99 -4.85 -18.35
N ALA A 185 18.77 -5.39 -18.35
CA ALA A 185 17.82 -5.22 -19.45
C ALA A 185 17.51 -3.74 -19.73
N MET A 186 17.41 -2.91 -18.69
CA MET A 186 17.18 -1.48 -18.83
C MET A 186 18.38 -0.74 -19.43
N LEU A 187 19.61 -1.04 -18.97
CA LEU A 187 20.83 -0.39 -19.46
C LEU A 187 21.18 -0.78 -20.90
N GLU A 188 20.76 -1.96 -21.34
CA GLU A 188 20.93 -2.46 -22.72
C GLU A 188 19.74 -2.11 -23.64
N ALA A 189 18.68 -1.50 -23.10
CA ALA A 189 17.46 -1.22 -23.85
C ALA A 189 17.68 -0.18 -24.95
N LYS A 190 17.03 -0.39 -26.10
CA LYS A 190 16.99 0.58 -27.21
C LYS A 190 15.90 1.64 -27.04
N SER A 191 14.95 1.39 -26.14
CA SER A 191 13.84 2.28 -25.79
C SER A 191 13.40 1.98 -24.37
N LEU A 192 12.97 3.00 -23.63
CA LEU A 192 12.46 2.85 -22.28
C LEU A 192 10.93 2.90 -22.25
N ARG A 193 10.33 2.17 -21.32
CA ARG A 193 8.89 2.22 -21.03
C ARG A 193 8.73 2.67 -19.59
N ILE A 194 8.26 3.90 -19.39
CA ILE A 194 8.27 4.57 -18.09
C ILE A 194 6.88 5.14 -17.79
N ARG A 195 6.41 5.01 -16.55
CA ARG A 195 5.18 5.68 -16.11
C ARG A 195 5.39 7.19 -16.09
N PRO A 196 4.42 8.01 -16.51
CA PRO A 196 4.57 9.47 -16.49
C PRO A 196 5.04 10.03 -15.15
N HIS A 197 4.46 9.61 -14.02
CA HIS A 197 4.87 10.13 -12.70
C HIS A 197 6.25 9.63 -12.27
N HIS A 198 6.73 8.49 -12.78
CA HIS A 198 8.07 8.01 -12.46
C HIS A 198 9.17 8.92 -13.02
N LEU A 199 8.90 9.69 -14.08
CA LEU A 199 9.83 10.74 -14.52
C LEU A 199 10.07 11.76 -13.39
N MET A 200 9.01 12.10 -12.64
CA MET A 200 9.14 12.96 -11.46
C MET A 200 9.85 12.27 -10.31
N CYS A 201 9.57 10.98 -10.06
CA CYS A 201 10.26 10.19 -9.04
C CYS A 201 11.77 10.10 -9.31
N MET A 202 12.17 9.91 -10.57
CA MET A 202 13.58 9.93 -10.99
C MET A 202 14.23 11.28 -10.67
N THR A 203 13.55 12.39 -10.96
CA THR A 203 14.03 13.74 -10.60
C THR A 203 14.21 13.93 -9.10
N CYS A 204 13.22 13.51 -8.28
CA CYS A 204 13.33 13.53 -6.82
C CYS A 204 14.49 12.65 -6.32
N PHE A 205 14.61 11.43 -6.86
CA PHE A 205 15.66 10.49 -6.48
C PHE A 205 17.04 11.09 -6.74
N TYR A 206 17.27 11.60 -7.95
CA TYR A 206 18.52 12.24 -8.32
C TYR A 206 18.86 13.45 -7.43
N GLY A 207 17.91 14.37 -7.25
CA GLY A 207 18.13 15.58 -6.45
C GLY A 207 18.28 15.34 -4.95
N GLY A 208 17.86 14.18 -4.45
CA GLY A 208 18.06 13.75 -3.07
C GLY A 208 19.42 13.07 -2.80
N ARG A 209 20.23 12.82 -3.83
CA ARG A 209 21.50 12.08 -3.72
C ARG A 209 22.75 12.97 -3.71
N GLU A 210 22.59 14.28 -3.84
CA GLU A 210 23.67 15.29 -3.74
C GLU A 210 24.96 14.98 -4.54
N GLY A 211 24.83 14.28 -5.69
CA GLY A 211 25.94 13.90 -6.55
C GLY A 211 26.35 12.42 -6.48
N GLU A 212 25.82 11.66 -5.52
CA GLU A 212 26.10 10.22 -5.35
C GLU A 212 24.92 9.37 -5.87
N LEU A 213 24.73 9.36 -7.19
CA LEU A 213 23.71 8.53 -7.81
C LEU A 213 24.11 7.05 -7.71
N ALA A 214 23.41 6.30 -6.85
CA ALA A 214 23.64 4.87 -6.63
C ALA A 214 22.33 4.06 -6.74
N PRO A 215 22.39 2.82 -7.26
CA PRO A 215 21.25 1.90 -7.24
C PRO A 215 20.70 1.63 -5.84
N ILE A 216 19.41 1.35 -5.76
CA ILE A 216 18.76 0.76 -4.59
C ILE A 216 18.13 -0.58 -4.96
N GLU A 217 17.76 -1.35 -3.94
CA GLU A 217 17.26 -2.71 -4.10
C GLU A 217 15.83 -2.73 -4.66
N GLU A 218 15.02 -1.73 -4.31
CA GLU A 218 13.57 -1.77 -4.45
C GLU A 218 13.02 -1.26 -5.79
N ASP A 219 13.84 -0.60 -6.61
CA ASP A 219 13.44 -0.08 -7.92
C ASP A 219 14.62 0.08 -8.89
N ASN A 220 14.32 0.43 -10.15
CA ASN A 220 15.32 0.78 -11.17
C ASN A 220 15.34 2.30 -11.53
N LEU A 221 15.08 3.19 -10.57
CA LEU A 221 15.15 4.65 -10.82
C LEU A 221 16.54 5.07 -11.26
N CYS A 222 17.58 4.58 -10.56
CA CYS A 222 18.98 4.88 -10.87
C CYS A 222 19.35 4.45 -12.29
N GLU A 223 19.03 3.22 -12.67
CA GLU A 223 19.36 2.67 -13.98
C GLU A 223 18.63 3.39 -15.10
N ALA A 224 17.39 3.83 -14.87
CA ALA A 224 16.63 4.60 -15.85
C ALA A 224 17.31 5.96 -16.08
N ILE A 225 17.76 6.62 -15.02
CA ILE A 225 18.51 7.88 -15.09
C ILE A 225 19.80 7.66 -15.87
N VAL A 226 20.60 6.64 -15.50
CA VAL A 226 21.87 6.33 -16.17
C VAL A 226 21.67 6.01 -17.65
N ALA A 227 20.63 5.26 -18.02
CA ALA A 227 20.31 4.97 -19.42
C ALA A 227 20.02 6.26 -20.21
N MET A 228 19.23 7.18 -19.64
CA MET A 228 18.93 8.47 -20.27
C MET A 228 20.15 9.39 -20.34
N GLN A 229 21.04 9.36 -19.33
CA GLN A 229 22.29 10.15 -19.35
C GLN A 229 23.26 9.66 -20.43
N ARG A 230 23.37 8.34 -20.62
CA ARG A 230 24.23 7.74 -21.66
C ARG A 230 23.72 7.99 -23.06
N ASN A 231 22.41 8.06 -23.23
CA ASN A 231 21.76 8.32 -24.50
C ASN A 231 20.56 9.25 -24.31
N PRO A 232 20.77 10.59 -24.33
CA PRO A 232 19.68 11.55 -24.20
C PRO A 232 18.62 11.46 -25.32
N GLU A 233 18.94 10.82 -26.45
CA GLU A 233 18.01 10.54 -27.56
C GLU A 233 17.22 9.24 -27.38
N ILE A 234 17.45 8.47 -26.29
CA ILE A 234 16.76 7.19 -26.10
C ILE A 234 15.24 7.42 -26.13
N PRO A 235 14.48 6.72 -26.98
CA PRO A 235 13.03 6.86 -27.02
C PRO A 235 12.42 6.39 -25.70
N VAL A 236 11.54 7.20 -25.12
CA VAL A 236 10.81 6.89 -23.90
C VAL A 236 9.32 6.86 -24.21
N THR A 237 8.71 5.68 -24.13
CA THR A 237 7.28 5.49 -24.25
C THR A 237 6.61 5.61 -22.89
N LEU A 238 5.59 6.47 -22.79
CA LEU A 238 4.77 6.61 -21.60
C LEU A 238 3.78 5.45 -21.49
N VAL A 239 3.75 4.74 -20.35
CA VAL A 239 2.92 3.53 -20.18
C VAL A 239 2.03 3.60 -18.95
N GLN A 240 0.86 2.96 -19.04
CA GLN A 240 -0.04 2.74 -17.90
C GLN A 240 0.38 1.51 -17.09
N GLY A 241 0.25 1.59 -15.77
CA GLY A 241 0.58 0.50 -14.85
C GLY A 241 2.10 0.31 -14.66
N PRO A 242 2.52 -0.74 -13.93
CA PRO A 242 3.93 -0.99 -13.65
C PRO A 242 4.83 -0.96 -14.90
N CYS A 243 5.99 -0.33 -14.79
CA CYS A 243 6.93 -0.09 -15.90
C CYS A 243 8.30 -0.67 -15.60
N MET A 244 9.33 -0.34 -16.41
CA MET A 244 10.68 -0.90 -16.24
C MET A 244 11.36 -0.57 -14.89
N ILE A 245 10.82 0.39 -14.13
CA ILE A 245 11.31 0.77 -12.78
C ILE A 245 10.85 -0.23 -11.71
N CYS A 246 9.65 -0.78 -11.86
CA CYS A 246 8.98 -1.62 -10.86
C CYS A 246 9.53 -3.04 -10.64
N PRO A 247 10.24 -3.71 -11.58
CA PRO A 247 10.50 -5.13 -11.48
C PRO A 247 11.05 -5.61 -10.14
N PRO A 248 12.03 -4.97 -9.48
CA PRO A 248 12.60 -5.51 -8.25
C PRO A 248 11.75 -5.23 -6.99
N CYS A 249 10.73 -4.37 -7.06
CA CYS A 249 9.93 -3.97 -5.90
C CYS A 249 9.24 -5.16 -5.21
N PRO A 250 9.27 -5.27 -3.87
CA PRO A 250 8.65 -6.39 -3.15
C PRO A 250 7.13 -6.42 -3.26
N TYR A 251 6.52 -5.30 -3.63
CA TYR A 251 5.09 -5.10 -3.74
C TYR A 251 4.59 -5.07 -5.19
N TYR A 252 5.46 -5.35 -6.16
CA TYR A 252 5.05 -5.48 -7.55
C TYR A 252 4.62 -6.92 -7.83
N ASP A 253 3.32 -7.10 -8.10
CA ASP A 253 2.76 -8.36 -8.54
C ASP A 253 2.85 -8.45 -10.06
N GLN A 254 3.81 -9.26 -10.52
CA GLN A 254 4.07 -9.47 -11.94
C GLN A 254 2.94 -10.24 -12.64
N ALA A 255 2.26 -11.15 -11.94
CA ALA A 255 1.20 -11.96 -12.53
C ALA A 255 -0.06 -11.12 -12.78
N ALA A 256 -0.40 -10.24 -11.83
CA ALA A 256 -1.51 -9.32 -11.97
C ALA A 256 -1.14 -8.02 -12.72
N ASN A 257 0.16 -7.72 -12.82
CA ASN A 257 0.71 -6.43 -13.26
C ASN A 257 0.18 -5.25 -12.43
N LEU A 258 0.24 -5.36 -11.10
CA LEU A 258 -0.29 -4.38 -10.14
C LEU A 258 0.77 -3.97 -9.10
N CYS A 259 0.63 -2.75 -8.56
CA CYS A 259 1.49 -2.21 -7.51
C CYS A 259 0.74 -2.15 -6.18
N TYR A 260 1.32 -2.73 -5.12
CA TYR A 260 0.75 -2.76 -3.76
C TYR A 260 1.60 -2.03 -2.72
N LEU A 261 2.57 -1.20 -3.13
CA LEU A 261 3.61 -0.62 -2.27
C LEU A 261 3.07 0.00 -0.96
N HIS A 262 1.94 0.69 -1.01
CA HIS A 262 1.26 1.26 0.16
C HIS A 262 -0.24 1.40 -0.10
N VAL A 263 -1.03 1.57 0.96
CA VAL A 263 -2.47 1.88 0.92
C VAL A 263 -2.78 2.90 -0.16
N GLY A 264 -3.62 2.56 -1.13
CA GLY A 264 -4.08 3.44 -2.21
C GLY A 264 -3.03 3.81 -3.27
N ILE A 265 -1.83 3.21 -3.25
CA ILE A 265 -0.75 3.60 -4.18
C ILE A 265 -1.14 3.39 -5.65
N GLY A 266 -1.83 2.29 -5.97
CA GLY A 266 -2.27 2.00 -7.35
C GLY A 266 -3.14 3.12 -7.91
N LEU A 267 -4.14 3.56 -7.13
CA LEU A 267 -5.05 4.64 -7.49
C LEU A 267 -4.34 6.01 -7.53
N ARG A 268 -3.50 6.32 -6.52
CA ARG A 268 -2.74 7.57 -6.51
C ARG A 268 -1.82 7.69 -7.71
N ASP A 269 -1.09 6.63 -8.02
CA ASP A 269 -0.11 6.67 -9.09
C ASP A 269 -0.79 6.79 -10.46
N GLU A 270 -1.96 6.15 -10.65
CA GLU A 270 -2.78 6.39 -11.84
C GLU A 270 -3.26 7.86 -11.92
N LYS A 271 -3.66 8.44 -10.79
CA LYS A 271 -4.02 9.86 -10.73
C LYS A 271 -2.83 10.78 -11.03
N LYS A 272 -1.64 10.47 -10.52
CA LYS A 272 -0.42 11.23 -10.81
C LYS A 272 -0.04 11.11 -12.28
N ASP A 273 -0.11 9.90 -12.84
CA ASP A 273 0.20 9.67 -14.25
C ASP A 273 -0.71 10.52 -15.16
N THR A 274 -2.02 10.46 -14.92
CA THR A 274 -3.00 11.23 -15.70
C THR A 274 -2.83 12.75 -15.51
N ASP A 275 -2.42 13.21 -14.33
CA ASP A 275 -2.09 14.63 -14.13
C ASP A 275 -0.83 15.06 -14.87
N VAL A 276 0.22 14.24 -14.88
CA VAL A 276 1.43 14.51 -15.65
C VAL A 276 1.09 14.55 -17.13
N LEU A 277 0.46 13.51 -17.68
CA LEU A 277 0.02 13.46 -19.08
C LEU A 277 -0.76 14.70 -19.49
N ARG A 278 -1.76 15.09 -18.69
CA ARG A 278 -2.56 16.30 -18.92
C ARG A 278 -1.72 17.58 -18.93
N LEU A 279 -0.72 17.71 -18.06
CA LEU A 279 0.16 18.89 -18.00
C LEU A 279 1.14 18.96 -19.18
N LEU A 280 1.60 17.80 -19.65
CA LEU A 280 2.49 17.69 -20.82
C LEU A 280 1.74 17.81 -22.14
N GLY A 281 0.43 17.55 -22.16
CA GLY A 281 -0.36 17.45 -23.40
C GLY A 281 -0.06 16.17 -24.17
N LEU A 282 0.20 15.08 -23.45
CA LEU A 282 0.53 13.75 -23.98
C LEU A 282 -0.49 12.71 -23.51
N ASP A 283 -0.49 11.55 -24.15
CA ASP A 283 -1.27 10.36 -23.77
C ASP A 283 -0.35 9.14 -23.53
N TYR A 284 -0.91 8.07 -22.97
CA TYR A 284 -0.22 6.78 -22.91
C TYR A 284 0.07 6.28 -24.33
N GLY A 285 1.29 5.75 -24.54
CA GLY A 285 1.77 5.31 -25.84
C GLY A 285 2.60 6.37 -26.58
N ASP A 286 2.47 7.65 -26.21
CA ASP A 286 3.34 8.69 -26.77
C ASP A 286 4.80 8.39 -26.45
N THR A 287 5.66 8.67 -27.44
CA THR A 287 7.09 8.37 -27.37
C THR A 287 7.89 9.60 -27.79
N LEU A 288 8.78 10.04 -26.91
CA LEU A 288 9.67 11.18 -27.14
C LEU A 288 11.12 10.78 -26.78
N PRO A 289 12.14 11.44 -27.36
CA PRO A 289 13.50 11.37 -26.84
C PRO A 289 13.55 11.78 -25.37
N ALA A 290 14.36 11.10 -24.55
CA ALA A 290 14.44 11.36 -23.11
C ALA A 290 14.73 12.83 -22.77
N LYS A 291 15.65 13.47 -23.50
CA LYS A 291 15.97 14.89 -23.31
C LYS A 291 14.77 15.81 -23.53
N ASP A 292 13.97 15.55 -24.57
CA ASP A 292 12.85 16.40 -24.95
C ASP A 292 11.68 16.20 -23.99
N LEU A 293 11.45 14.94 -23.58
CA LEU A 293 10.44 14.59 -22.59
C LEU A 293 10.74 15.22 -21.23
N LEU A 294 11.99 15.18 -20.77
CA LEU A 294 12.41 15.80 -19.50
C LEU A 294 12.38 17.33 -19.57
N ALA A 295 12.81 17.93 -20.69
CA ALA A 295 12.70 19.38 -20.90
C ALA A 295 11.23 19.83 -20.81
N LEU A 296 10.32 19.14 -21.51
CA LEU A 296 8.88 19.40 -21.45
C LEU A 296 8.33 19.21 -20.03
N LEU A 297 8.72 18.14 -19.33
CA LEU A 297 8.35 17.90 -17.94
C LEU A 297 8.74 19.07 -17.04
N TYR A 298 9.99 19.54 -17.13
CA TYR A 298 10.50 20.59 -16.28
C TYR A 298 9.95 21.98 -16.62
N GLU A 299 9.58 22.21 -17.87
CA GLU A 299 8.82 23.40 -18.27
C GLU A 299 7.42 23.41 -17.63
N ARG A 300 6.68 22.29 -17.76
CA ARG A 300 5.26 22.23 -17.42
C ARG A 300 4.97 21.86 -15.96
N VAL A 301 5.93 21.25 -15.27
CA VAL A 301 5.80 20.81 -13.88
C VAL A 301 6.91 21.46 -13.04
N PRO A 302 6.80 22.74 -12.67
CA PRO A 302 7.83 23.43 -11.88
C PRO A 302 7.95 22.91 -10.44
N SER A 303 6.92 22.26 -9.91
CA SER A 303 6.89 21.72 -8.54
C SER A 303 6.06 20.43 -8.49
N THR A 304 6.49 19.50 -7.64
CA THR A 304 5.73 18.29 -7.29
C THR A 304 4.41 18.62 -6.58
N LYS A 305 4.23 19.82 -6.00
CA LYS A 305 2.94 20.25 -5.44
C LYS A 305 1.80 20.09 -6.44
N LEU A 306 2.04 20.38 -7.73
CA LEU A 306 1.01 20.32 -8.78
C LEU A 306 0.42 18.93 -9.02
N VAL A 307 1.19 17.88 -8.71
CA VAL A 307 0.83 16.49 -9.00
C VAL A 307 0.78 15.69 -7.69
N CYS A 308 1.93 15.54 -7.02
CA CYS A 308 2.06 14.77 -5.78
C CYS A 308 1.39 15.43 -4.57
N GLY A 309 1.27 16.76 -4.57
CA GLY A 309 0.55 17.54 -3.56
C GLY A 309 -0.88 17.91 -3.96
N TYR A 310 -1.42 17.33 -5.03
CA TYR A 310 -2.77 17.62 -5.54
C TYR A 310 -3.09 19.12 -5.76
N LYS A 311 -2.06 19.93 -6.06
CA LYS A 311 -2.07 21.39 -6.26
C LYS A 311 -2.31 22.21 -4.99
N ASP A 312 -3.17 21.74 -4.10
CA ASP A 312 -3.56 22.46 -2.88
C ASP A 312 -2.78 22.07 -1.63
N GLY A 313 -2.00 20.99 -1.68
CA GLY A 313 -1.26 20.48 -0.52
C GLY A 313 -2.16 19.82 0.52
N ILE A 314 -3.41 19.48 0.19
CA ILE A 314 -4.38 18.90 1.13
C ILE A 314 -4.46 17.38 0.97
N GLU A 315 -4.04 16.67 2.01
CA GLU A 315 -4.23 15.23 2.14
C GLU A 315 -5.70 14.92 2.46
N ARG A 316 -6.34 14.09 1.61
CA ARG A 316 -7.78 13.74 1.71
C ARG A 316 -8.03 12.38 2.36
N GLY A 317 -7.02 11.86 3.06
CA GLY A 317 -7.04 10.56 3.71
C GLY A 317 -5.91 9.64 3.25
N PRO A 318 -5.77 8.45 3.86
CA PRO A 318 -4.61 7.57 3.65
C PRO A 318 -4.42 7.13 2.19
N SER A 319 -5.53 6.88 1.49
CA SER A 319 -5.50 6.54 0.06
C SER A 319 -5.09 7.71 -0.83
N TRP A 320 -5.11 8.95 -0.33
CA TRP A 320 -4.70 10.17 -1.04
C TRP A 320 -3.55 10.87 -0.34
N ARG A 321 -2.64 10.09 0.27
CA ARG A 321 -1.44 10.62 0.91
C ARG A 321 -0.60 11.45 -0.05
N ILE A 322 -0.06 12.55 0.46
CA ILE A 322 0.89 13.40 -0.27
C ILE A 322 2.28 12.77 -0.23
N CYS A 323 2.99 12.78 -1.36
CA CYS A 323 4.39 12.35 -1.37
C CYS A 323 5.30 13.48 -0.88
N ASP A 324 6.18 13.17 0.08
CA ASP A 324 7.23 14.03 0.60
C ASP A 324 6.71 15.26 1.38
N ASN A 325 6.29 16.33 0.69
CA ASN A 325 5.92 17.60 1.30
C ASN A 325 4.72 18.24 0.56
N PRO A 326 3.69 18.74 1.29
CA PRO A 326 2.51 19.39 0.68
C PRO A 326 2.82 20.64 -0.15
N GLU A 327 3.91 21.34 0.14
CA GLU A 327 4.36 22.51 -0.61
C GLU A 327 5.29 22.16 -1.80
N GLY A 328 5.61 20.88 -1.95
CA GLY A 328 6.50 20.36 -2.98
C GLY A 328 7.86 19.92 -2.42
N SER A 329 8.44 18.94 -3.11
CA SER A 329 9.72 18.32 -2.79
C SER A 329 10.90 19.21 -3.19
N GLU A 330 11.74 19.52 -2.20
CA GLU A 330 13.04 20.17 -2.40
C GLU A 330 13.97 19.31 -3.27
N ARG A 331 13.89 17.98 -3.14
CA ARG A 331 14.67 17.04 -3.95
C ARG A 331 14.30 17.17 -5.44
N TYR A 332 13.01 17.29 -5.75
CA TYR A 332 12.56 17.55 -7.12
C TYR A 332 13.16 18.85 -7.67
N ARG A 333 13.12 19.93 -6.89
CA ARG A 333 13.66 21.24 -7.28
C ARG A 333 15.15 21.14 -7.62
N LYS A 334 15.95 20.49 -6.76
CA LYS A 334 17.37 20.23 -6.99
C LYS A 334 17.62 19.39 -8.24
N GLY A 335 16.91 18.28 -8.41
CA GLY A 335 17.08 17.39 -9.56
C GLY A 335 16.67 18.04 -10.89
N ARG A 336 15.58 18.81 -10.88
CA ARG A 336 15.11 19.60 -12.02
C ARG A 336 16.13 20.65 -12.43
N ALA A 337 16.71 21.38 -11.47
CA ALA A 337 17.72 22.40 -11.75
C ALA A 337 18.97 21.83 -12.44
N GLN A 338 19.26 20.54 -12.24
CA GLN A 338 20.38 19.84 -12.86
C GLN A 338 19.98 19.08 -14.13
N GLY A 339 18.71 19.12 -14.53
CA GLY A 339 18.21 18.35 -15.68
C GLY A 339 18.43 16.85 -15.56
N ILE A 340 18.65 16.34 -14.33
CA ILE A 340 19.19 15.01 -14.00
C ILE A 340 20.40 14.57 -14.84
N GLY A 341 21.20 15.52 -15.35
CA GLY A 341 22.33 15.26 -16.23
C GLY A 341 21.95 14.84 -17.66
N VAL A 342 20.68 14.99 -18.07
CA VAL A 342 20.17 14.66 -19.41
C VAL A 342 19.87 15.91 -20.22
N VAL A 343 19.24 16.92 -19.59
CA VAL A 343 18.95 18.21 -20.22
C VAL A 343 20.11 19.16 -19.88
N GLY A 344 20.72 19.76 -20.90
CA GLY A 344 21.79 20.76 -20.70
C GLY A 344 21.28 21.99 -19.95
N GLN A 345 22.17 22.66 -19.21
CA GLN A 345 21.87 23.99 -18.66
C GLN A 345 21.72 24.95 -19.84
N SER A 346 20.51 25.43 -20.08
CA SER A 346 20.25 26.55 -21.01
C SER A 346 20.72 27.86 -20.41
#